data_AF-A0A9W5QBT9-F1
#
_entry.id   AF-A0A9W5QBT9-F1
#
_cell.length_a   1.000
_cell.length_b   1.000
_cell.length_c   1.000
_cell.angle_alpha   90.00
_cell.angle_beta   90.00
_cell.angle_gamma   90.00
#
_symmetry.space_group_name_H-M   'P 1'
#
loop_
_entity.id
_entity.type
_entity.pdbx_description
1 polymer ?
#
loop_
_entity_poly.entity_id
_entity_poly.type
_entity_poly.pdbx_seq_one_letter_code
_entity_poly.pdbx_strand_id
1 'polypeptide(L)'
;MDSLKNMNTAMRYIEDNLTNEIDFKEVARLALCSEYHFKRMFSFLAGISLSDYIRCRRLTLAAFELKNSDAKVIDVAIKYGYNSPDSFARAFQNLHGITPSEARNSSHSLKAYSPMTFQLSIQGGNEMNYRIEEKEPFRIIGITKRVPIVFNGVNEEIASMWKSLNPDSIQTLKSLSNIEPTGIISASTNFSEGRMEEKGELDHYIGVATTKDCPEQFKQLEVTASTWAIFEAVGPFPDALQNVWGRIYSEWFPSSNYELAEGPEILWNKQKDISSPNFKSEIWIPVLKK
;
A
#
# COMPACT_ATOMS: atom_id res chain seq x y z
N MET A 1 -4.58 8.10 23.66
CA MET A 1 -4.07 6.73 23.46
C MET A 1 -2.80 6.85 22.64
N ASP A 2 -1.70 6.20 23.02
CA ASP A 2 -0.41 6.38 22.32
C ASP A 2 -0.33 5.43 21.12
N SER A 3 -0.80 5.92 19.96
CA SER A 3 -0.83 5.18 18.69
C SER A 3 0.55 4.59 18.34
N LEU A 4 1.61 5.37 18.55
CA LEU A 4 2.97 4.96 18.27
C LEU A 4 3.43 3.79 19.14
N LYS A 5 3.11 3.86 20.45
CA LYS A 5 3.40 2.76 21.38
C LYS A 5 2.67 1.47 20.98
N ASN A 6 1.42 1.57 20.54
CA ASN A 6 0.62 0.42 20.11
C ASN A 6 1.20 -0.21 18.83
N MET A 7 1.55 0.61 17.84
CA MET A 7 2.21 0.15 16.61
C MET A 7 3.55 -0.54 16.90
N ASN A 8 4.37 0.01 17.80
CA ASN A 8 5.61 -0.63 18.24
C ASN A 8 5.38 -1.90 19.07
N THR A 9 4.27 -1.99 19.81
CA THR A 9 3.88 -3.22 20.52
C THR A 9 3.54 -4.32 19.53
N ALA A 10 2.81 -3.99 18.46
CA ALA A 10 2.53 -4.93 17.37
C ALA A 10 3.81 -5.37 16.63
N MET A 11 4.74 -4.45 16.34
CA MET A 11 6.03 -4.80 15.74
C MET A 11 6.87 -5.72 16.64
N ARG A 12 6.88 -5.47 17.96
CA ARG A 12 7.58 -6.35 18.91
C ARG A 12 6.96 -7.75 18.94
N TYR A 13 5.64 -7.87 18.92
CA TYR A 13 4.98 -9.17 18.82
C TYR A 13 5.43 -9.94 17.57
N ILE A 14 5.56 -9.27 16.42
CA ILE A 14 6.07 -9.89 15.18
C ILE A 14 7.49 -10.41 15.38
N GLU A 15 8.39 -9.58 15.93
CA GLU A 15 9.79 -9.95 16.18
C GLU A 15 9.91 -11.14 17.16
N ASP A 16 9.12 -11.15 18.23
CA ASP A 16 9.10 -12.21 19.24
C ASP A 16 8.55 -13.54 18.68
N ASN A 17 7.82 -13.50 17.56
CA ASN A 17 7.18 -14.66 16.93
C ASN A 17 7.79 -15.06 15.58
N LEU A 18 8.99 -14.55 15.22
CA LEU A 18 9.62 -14.89 13.93
C LEU A 18 9.90 -16.39 13.73
N THR A 19 10.02 -17.17 14.81
CA THR A 19 10.20 -18.64 14.75
C THR A 19 8.90 -19.42 14.88
N ASN A 20 7.77 -18.73 15.05
CA ASN A 20 6.44 -19.31 15.24
C ASN A 20 5.49 -18.84 14.13
N GLU A 21 4.25 -19.33 14.16
CA GLU A 21 3.17 -18.74 13.38
C GLU A 21 2.82 -17.35 13.95
N ILE A 22 2.70 -16.36 13.07
CA ILE A 22 2.35 -14.98 13.44
C ILE A 22 0.87 -14.79 13.17
N ASP A 23 0.10 -14.48 14.22
CA ASP A 23 -1.32 -14.16 14.08
C ASP A 23 -1.48 -12.67 13.72
N PHE A 24 -1.86 -12.39 12.47
CA PHE A 24 -2.10 -11.02 12.02
C PHE A 24 -3.30 -10.36 12.70
N LYS A 25 -4.27 -11.13 13.22
CA LYS A 25 -5.36 -10.58 14.04
C LYS A 25 -4.83 -10.03 15.35
N GLU A 26 -3.87 -10.72 15.97
CA GLU A 26 -3.23 -10.25 17.19
C GLU A 26 -2.38 -9.00 16.92
N VAL A 27 -1.63 -8.97 15.81
CA VAL A 27 -0.90 -7.76 15.36
C VAL A 27 -1.84 -6.56 15.25
N ALA A 28 -2.96 -6.72 14.55
CA ALA A 28 -3.98 -5.70 14.37
C ALA A 28 -4.60 -5.25 15.71
N ARG A 29 -4.94 -6.22 16.58
CA ARG A 29 -5.46 -5.97 17.92
C ARG A 29 -4.49 -5.18 18.79
N LEU A 30 -3.19 -5.50 18.75
CA LEU A 30 -2.16 -4.78 19.50
C LEU A 30 -1.93 -3.36 18.96
N ALA A 31 -2.08 -3.17 17.65
CA ALA A 31 -2.00 -1.87 17.00
C ALA A 31 -3.26 -1.00 17.17
N LEU A 32 -4.38 -1.60 17.62
CA LEU A 32 -5.72 -0.98 17.71
C LEU A 32 -6.23 -0.48 16.36
N CYS A 33 -6.12 -1.31 15.33
CA CYS A 33 -6.70 -1.07 14.02
C CYS A 33 -7.06 -2.38 13.32
N SER A 34 -7.72 -2.29 12.17
CA SER A 34 -7.95 -3.47 11.31
C SER A 34 -6.65 -4.01 10.70
N GLU A 35 -6.64 -5.31 10.36
CA GLU A 35 -5.53 -5.94 9.64
C GLU A 35 -5.23 -5.23 8.32
N TYR A 36 -6.28 -4.84 7.60
CA TYR A 36 -6.17 -4.10 6.35
C TYR A 36 -5.44 -2.78 6.55
N HIS A 37 -5.86 -1.97 7.53
CA HIS A 37 -5.21 -0.71 7.85
C HIS A 37 -3.74 -0.91 8.27
N PHE A 38 -3.45 -1.86 9.15
CA PHE A 38 -2.08 -2.13 9.61
C PHE A 38 -1.15 -2.50 8.44
N LYS A 39 -1.54 -3.47 7.62
CA LYS A 39 -0.75 -3.92 6.48
C LYS A 39 -0.53 -2.81 5.46
N ARG A 40 -1.58 -2.04 5.14
CA ARG A 40 -1.49 -0.91 4.19
C ARG A 40 -0.60 0.20 4.71
N MET A 41 -0.78 0.61 5.96
CA MET A 41 0.02 1.64 6.61
C MET A 41 1.48 1.21 6.73
N PHE A 42 1.77 0.00 7.23
CA PHE A 42 3.13 -0.53 7.29
C PHE A 42 3.78 -0.52 5.91
N SER A 43 3.09 -1.07 4.91
CA SER A 43 3.67 -1.19 3.58
C SER A 43 3.92 0.17 2.95
N PHE A 44 3.02 1.13 3.19
CA PHE A 44 3.20 2.50 2.74
C PHE A 44 4.42 3.18 3.37
N LEU A 45 4.57 3.09 4.69
CA LEU A 45 5.62 3.78 5.42
C LEU A 45 6.99 3.09 5.29
N ALA A 46 7.02 1.75 5.31
CA ALA A 46 8.24 0.96 5.24
C ALA A 46 8.75 0.73 3.82
N GLY A 47 7.90 0.94 2.81
CA GLY A 47 8.21 0.63 1.40
C GLY A 47 8.27 -0.86 1.06
N ILE A 48 8.00 -1.76 2.03
CA ILE A 48 7.96 -3.21 1.87
C ILE A 48 6.66 -3.78 2.39
N SER A 49 6.22 -4.92 1.85
CA SER A 49 5.12 -5.64 2.46
C SER A 49 5.51 -6.13 3.86
N LEU A 50 4.51 -6.26 4.75
CA LEU A 50 4.72 -6.85 6.07
C LEU A 50 5.26 -8.29 5.97
N SER A 51 4.77 -9.03 4.98
CA SER A 51 5.22 -10.40 4.68
C SER A 51 6.68 -10.45 4.23
N ASP A 52 7.14 -9.49 3.41
CA ASP A 52 8.53 -9.37 2.99
C ASP A 52 9.44 -8.97 4.15
N TYR A 53 8.98 -8.05 5.00
CA TYR A 53 9.69 -7.70 6.23
C TYR A 53 9.95 -8.94 7.08
N ILE A 54 8.90 -9.71 7.40
CA ILE A 54 8.99 -10.95 8.19
C ILE A 54 9.97 -11.94 7.55
N ARG A 55 9.89 -12.12 6.22
CA ARG A 55 10.80 -12.99 5.47
C ARG A 55 12.26 -12.55 5.58
N CYS A 56 12.54 -11.27 5.36
CA CYS A 56 13.90 -10.71 5.47
C CYS A 56 14.46 -10.85 6.89
N ARG A 57 13.62 -10.64 7.91
CA ARG A 57 13.98 -10.82 9.32
C ARG A 57 14.30 -12.29 9.64
N ARG A 58 13.43 -13.22 9.25
CA ARG A 58 13.64 -14.68 9.40
C ARG A 58 14.95 -15.13 8.76
N LEU A 59 15.21 -14.75 7.50
CA LEU A 59 16.45 -15.11 6.80
C LEU A 59 17.70 -14.48 7.44
N THR A 60 17.60 -13.24 7.92
CA THR A 60 18.69 -12.58 8.67
C THR A 60 19.04 -13.37 9.94
N LEU A 61 18.04 -13.76 10.73
CA LEU A 61 18.25 -14.55 11.96
C LEU A 61 18.79 -15.96 11.64
N ALA A 62 18.27 -16.60 10.60
CA ALA A 62 18.79 -17.88 10.12
C ALA A 62 20.28 -17.80 9.74
N ALA A 63 20.69 -16.72 9.06
CA ALA A 63 22.08 -16.49 8.71
C ALA A 63 22.98 -16.31 9.95
N PHE A 64 22.51 -15.59 10.97
CA PHE A 64 23.23 -15.48 12.25
C PHE A 64 23.36 -16.83 12.95
N GLU A 65 22.32 -17.65 12.97
CA GLU A 65 22.35 -18.96 13.60
C GLU A 65 23.30 -19.93 12.89
N LEU A 66 23.27 -19.97 11.55
CA LEU A 66 24.18 -20.79 10.75
C LEU A 66 25.65 -20.39 10.92
N LYS A 67 25.93 -19.10 11.10
CA LYS A 67 27.30 -18.60 11.30
C LYS A 67 27.83 -18.85 12.70
N ASN A 68 26.96 -18.87 13.71
CA ASN A 68 27.35 -18.96 15.13
C ASN A 68 27.11 -20.35 15.75
N SER A 69 26.68 -21.36 14.97
CA SER A 69 26.40 -22.70 15.48
C SER A 69 26.56 -23.79 14.42
N ASP A 70 26.66 -25.04 14.85
CA ASP A 70 26.69 -26.23 13.99
C ASP A 70 25.27 -26.78 13.65
N ALA A 71 24.21 -25.98 13.89
CA ALA A 71 22.82 -26.39 13.66
C ALA A 71 22.59 -26.82 12.20
N LYS A 72 21.89 -27.93 11.93
CA LYS A 72 21.70 -28.39 10.55
C LYS A 72 20.87 -27.39 9.75
N VAL A 73 21.16 -27.25 8.46
CA VAL A 73 20.43 -26.32 7.56
C VAL A 73 18.93 -26.61 7.56
N ILE A 74 18.53 -27.89 7.62
CA ILE A 74 17.12 -28.29 7.70
C ILE A 74 16.45 -27.85 9.00
N ASP A 75 17.15 -27.96 10.14
CA ASP A 75 16.62 -27.58 11.45
C ASP A 75 16.41 -26.05 11.50
N VAL A 76 17.38 -25.29 10.98
CA VAL A 76 17.27 -23.84 10.83
C VAL A 76 16.13 -23.46 9.89
N ALA A 77 16.00 -24.14 8.74
CA ALA A 77 14.90 -23.88 7.81
C ALA A 77 13.52 -24.04 8.47
N ILE A 78 13.31 -25.17 9.16
CA ILE A 78 12.05 -25.46 9.87
C ILE A 78 11.79 -24.42 10.97
N LYS A 79 12.82 -24.11 11.77
CA LYS A 79 12.72 -23.12 12.86
C LYS A 79 12.27 -21.74 12.39
N TYR A 80 12.67 -21.31 11.20
CA TYR A 80 12.26 -20.03 10.61
C TYR A 80 11.09 -20.15 9.62
N GLY A 81 10.28 -21.21 9.76
CA GLY A 81 8.99 -21.33 9.09
C GLY A 81 9.04 -21.78 7.63
N TYR A 82 10.11 -22.47 7.21
CA TYR A 82 10.20 -23.08 5.88
C TYR A 82 9.91 -24.58 5.95
N ASN A 83 8.96 -25.04 5.13
CA ASN A 83 8.53 -26.44 5.09
C ASN A 83 9.47 -27.35 4.29
N SER A 84 10.45 -26.80 3.57
CA SER A 84 11.47 -27.59 2.85
C SER A 84 12.83 -26.88 2.78
N PRO A 85 13.95 -27.63 2.88
CA PRO A 85 15.29 -27.09 2.69
C PRO A 85 15.48 -26.37 1.34
N ASP A 86 14.85 -26.86 0.27
CA ASP A 86 14.99 -26.28 -1.07
C ASP A 86 14.28 -24.92 -1.21
N SER A 87 13.15 -24.75 -0.54
CA SER A 87 12.46 -23.45 -0.49
C SER A 87 13.27 -22.43 0.33
N PHE A 88 13.83 -22.88 1.46
CA PHE A 88 14.72 -22.08 2.29
C PHE A 88 15.99 -21.70 1.55
N ALA A 89 16.69 -22.64 0.92
CA ALA A 89 17.93 -22.38 0.22
C ALA A 89 17.75 -21.37 -0.93
N ARG A 90 16.67 -21.48 -1.70
CA ARG A 90 16.34 -20.50 -2.75
C ARG A 90 16.06 -19.12 -2.17
N ALA A 91 15.24 -19.02 -1.12
CA ALA A 91 14.93 -17.74 -0.49
C ALA A 91 16.18 -17.10 0.16
N PHE A 92 17.00 -17.91 0.82
CA PHE A 92 18.25 -17.51 1.45
C PHE A 92 19.25 -17.00 0.41
N GLN A 93 19.42 -17.73 -0.71
CA GLN A 93 20.30 -17.31 -1.80
C GLN A 93 19.80 -16.03 -2.49
N ASN A 94 18.48 -15.90 -2.71
CA ASN A 94 17.91 -14.67 -3.27
C ASN A 94 18.21 -13.45 -2.38
N LEU A 95 18.15 -13.62 -1.05
CA LEU A 95 18.45 -12.53 -0.12
C LEU A 95 19.95 -12.28 0.00
N HIS A 96 20.73 -13.30 0.40
CA HIS A 96 22.14 -13.15 0.79
C HIS A 96 23.13 -13.29 -0.38
N GLY A 97 22.71 -13.81 -1.53
CA GLY A 97 23.56 -14.05 -2.71
C GLY A 97 24.35 -15.36 -2.66
N ILE A 98 24.29 -16.11 -1.56
CA ILE A 98 25.01 -17.36 -1.33
C ILE A 98 24.10 -18.42 -0.71
N THR A 99 24.52 -19.68 -0.72
CA THR A 99 23.76 -20.78 -0.12
C THR A 99 23.87 -20.78 1.42
N PRO A 100 22.92 -21.42 2.13
CA PRO A 100 23.01 -21.58 3.58
C PRO A 100 24.28 -22.28 4.07
N SER A 101 24.80 -23.24 3.30
CA SER A 101 26.03 -23.96 3.65
C SER A 101 27.27 -23.07 3.54
N GLU A 102 27.32 -22.21 2.51
CA GLU A 102 28.42 -21.24 2.32
C GLU A 102 28.41 -20.15 3.38
N ALA A 103 27.24 -19.80 3.93
CA ALA A 103 27.09 -18.76 4.95
C ALA A 103 27.84 -19.06 6.26
N ARG A 104 28.21 -20.32 6.51
CA ARG A 104 29.06 -20.71 7.63
C ARG A 104 30.49 -20.17 7.52
N ASN A 105 30.96 -20.01 6.29
CA ASN A 105 32.33 -19.56 6.03
C ASN A 105 32.44 -18.05 6.27
N SER A 106 33.37 -17.64 7.13
CA SER A 106 33.55 -16.25 7.55
C SER A 106 33.98 -15.28 6.44
N SER A 107 34.31 -15.78 5.24
CA SER A 107 34.76 -15.01 4.09
C SER A 107 33.64 -14.35 3.28
N HIS A 108 32.38 -14.71 3.51
CA HIS A 108 31.26 -14.17 2.74
C HIS A 108 30.53 -13.04 3.46
N SER A 109 30.10 -12.04 2.69
CA SER A 109 29.20 -10.99 3.17
C SER A 109 27.76 -11.51 3.24
N LEU A 110 27.06 -11.15 4.31
CA LEU A 110 25.65 -11.46 4.52
C LEU A 110 24.88 -10.14 4.68
N LYS A 111 23.71 -10.05 4.06
CA LYS A 111 22.79 -8.93 4.30
C LYS A 111 22.13 -9.05 5.67
N ALA A 112 22.02 -7.95 6.39
CA ALA A 112 21.35 -7.88 7.68
C ALA A 112 20.20 -6.87 7.62
N TYR A 113 18.98 -7.33 7.90
CA TYR A 113 17.80 -6.49 8.04
C TYR A 113 17.52 -6.30 9.52
N SER A 114 17.74 -5.09 10.05
CA SER A 114 17.44 -4.79 11.46
C SER A 114 15.93 -4.73 11.73
N PRO A 115 15.48 -5.01 12.97
CA PRO A 115 14.09 -4.79 13.35
C PRO A 115 13.64 -3.35 13.05
N MET A 116 12.48 -3.20 12.42
CA MET A 116 11.86 -1.90 12.19
C MET A 116 11.08 -1.47 13.42
N THR A 117 11.16 -0.18 13.72
CA THR A 117 10.35 0.47 14.75
C THR A 117 9.71 1.72 14.17
N PHE A 118 8.50 2.02 14.61
CA PHE A 118 7.88 3.29 14.32
C PHE A 118 8.46 4.35 15.26
N GLN A 119 8.91 5.47 14.69
CA GLN A 119 9.46 6.58 15.45
C GLN A 119 8.68 7.84 15.16
N LEU A 120 8.54 8.69 16.19
CA LEU A 120 8.02 10.04 15.99
C LEU A 120 9.12 10.87 15.35
N SER A 121 8.86 11.38 14.15
CA SER A 121 9.60 12.50 13.58
C SER A 121 8.75 13.76 13.73
N ILE A 122 9.38 14.90 13.97
CA ILE A 122 8.70 16.19 13.89
C ILE A 122 8.73 16.62 12.43
N GLN A 123 7.61 16.44 11.74
CA GLN A 123 7.37 16.89 10.37
C GLN A 123 6.00 17.58 10.32
N GLY A 124 5.86 18.60 9.46
CA GLY A 124 4.63 19.39 9.36
C GLY A 124 4.79 20.86 9.77
N GLY A 125 3.70 21.47 10.23
CA GLY A 125 3.51 22.92 10.37
C GLY A 125 2.74 23.56 9.19
N ASN A 126 2.49 22.77 8.14
CA ASN A 126 1.73 23.17 6.97
C ASN A 126 0.34 22.55 7.02
N GLU A 127 -0.68 23.36 6.77
CA GLU A 127 -2.07 22.92 6.75
C GLU A 127 -2.30 21.82 5.71
N MET A 128 -3.24 20.92 6.00
CA MET A 128 -3.77 19.96 5.03
C MET A 128 -5.29 20.08 5.08
N ASN A 129 -5.86 20.62 4.01
CA ASN A 129 -7.30 20.74 3.89
C ASN A 129 -7.90 19.36 3.64
N TYR A 130 -8.79 18.94 4.54
CA TYR A 130 -9.57 17.73 4.35
C TYR A 130 -11.01 17.95 4.82
N ARG A 131 -11.90 17.13 4.29
CA ARG A 131 -13.30 17.04 4.71
C ARG A 131 -13.72 15.57 4.81
N ILE A 132 -14.77 15.32 5.58
CA ILE A 132 -15.38 14.00 5.71
C ILE A 132 -16.75 14.04 5.07
N GLU A 133 -17.04 13.08 4.19
CA GLU A 133 -18.34 12.95 3.52
C GLU A 133 -18.84 11.51 3.61
N GLU A 134 -20.16 11.34 3.72
CA GLU A 134 -20.82 10.04 3.56
C GLU A 134 -21.36 9.94 2.14
N LYS A 135 -21.18 8.77 1.51
CA LYS A 135 -21.75 8.48 0.19
C LYS A 135 -22.57 7.21 0.25
N GLU A 136 -23.76 7.28 -0.33
CA GLU A 136 -24.59 6.13 -0.67
C GLU A 136 -23.87 5.23 -1.70
N PRO A 137 -24.32 3.97 -1.88
CA PRO A 137 -23.70 3.08 -2.86
C PRO A 137 -23.73 3.66 -4.27
N PHE A 138 -22.62 3.51 -4.97
CA PHE A 138 -22.47 3.92 -6.37
C PHE A 138 -21.56 2.94 -7.10
N ARG A 139 -21.36 3.14 -8.39
CA ARG A 139 -20.40 2.38 -9.17
C ARG A 139 -19.44 3.28 -9.93
N ILE A 140 -18.24 2.77 -10.13
CA ILE A 140 -17.24 3.38 -11.00
C ILE A 140 -17.29 2.65 -12.33
N ILE A 141 -17.68 3.34 -13.40
CA ILE A 141 -17.74 2.78 -14.76
C ILE A 141 -16.61 3.36 -15.60
N GLY A 142 -15.83 2.50 -16.25
CA GLY A 142 -14.71 2.93 -17.07
C GLY A 142 -13.90 1.81 -17.69
N ILE A 143 -12.71 2.15 -18.15
CA ILE A 143 -11.69 1.16 -18.53
C ILE A 143 -10.91 0.73 -17.29
N THR A 144 -10.43 -0.51 -17.27
CA THR A 144 -9.66 -1.05 -16.15
C THR A 144 -8.44 -1.84 -16.61
N LYS A 145 -7.39 -1.84 -15.79
CA LYS A 145 -6.18 -2.64 -15.98
C LYS A 145 -5.53 -2.94 -14.64
N ARG A 146 -4.97 -4.15 -14.51
CA ARG A 146 -4.01 -4.49 -13.44
C ARG A 146 -2.67 -3.83 -13.76
N VAL A 147 -2.18 -2.94 -12.91
CA VAL A 147 -0.95 -2.16 -13.15
C VAL A 147 0.01 -2.25 -11.98
N PRO A 148 1.33 -2.13 -12.21
CA PRO A 148 2.30 -2.11 -11.12
C PRO A 148 2.14 -0.87 -10.23
N ILE A 149 2.48 -1.00 -8.95
CA ILE A 149 2.54 0.11 -7.99
C ILE A 149 3.85 0.87 -8.21
N VAL A 150 3.74 2.16 -8.55
CA VAL A 150 4.87 3.08 -8.73
C VAL A 150 4.86 4.11 -7.60
N PHE A 151 5.95 4.18 -6.82
CA PHE A 151 6.06 5.04 -5.63
C PHE A 151 6.42 6.48 -5.95
N ASN A 152 7.24 6.66 -6.97
CA ASN A 152 7.80 7.95 -7.34
C ASN A 152 7.69 8.14 -8.85
N GLY A 153 7.33 9.34 -9.27
CA GLY A 153 7.09 9.66 -10.67
C GLY A 153 5.76 9.13 -11.24
N VAL A 154 5.67 9.15 -12.57
CA VAL A 154 4.47 8.82 -13.33
C VAL A 154 4.39 7.32 -13.58
N ASN A 155 3.20 6.75 -13.42
CA ASN A 155 2.93 5.37 -13.81
C ASN A 155 2.61 5.30 -15.31
N GLU A 156 3.55 4.78 -16.10
CA GLU A 156 3.44 4.69 -17.57
C GLU A 156 2.24 3.85 -18.04
N GLU A 157 1.87 2.80 -17.28
CA GLU A 157 0.70 1.98 -17.60
C GLU A 157 -0.59 2.77 -17.45
N ILE A 158 -0.72 3.57 -16.38
CA ILE A 158 -1.86 4.47 -16.18
C ILE A 158 -1.88 5.59 -17.23
N ALA A 159 -0.72 6.16 -17.57
CA ALA A 159 -0.61 7.15 -18.64
C ALA A 159 -1.03 6.58 -20.01
N SER A 160 -0.68 5.33 -20.29
CA SER A 160 -1.09 4.60 -21.49
C SER A 160 -2.61 4.36 -21.51
N MET A 161 -3.20 3.99 -20.37
CA MET A 161 -4.66 3.87 -20.25
C MET A 161 -5.36 5.19 -20.60
N TRP A 162 -4.89 6.34 -20.10
CA TRP A 162 -5.43 7.65 -20.46
C TRP A 162 -5.35 7.92 -21.97
N LYS A 163 -4.24 7.57 -22.62
CA LYS A 163 -4.06 7.72 -24.08
C LYS A 163 -4.99 6.80 -24.89
N SER A 164 -5.40 5.67 -24.34
CA SER A 164 -6.30 4.71 -25.01
C SER A 164 -7.76 5.18 -25.08
N LEU A 165 -8.17 6.18 -24.28
CA LEU A 165 -9.53 6.69 -24.26
C LEU A 165 -9.80 7.57 -25.48
N ASN A 166 -10.67 7.09 -26.37
CA ASN A 166 -11.10 7.87 -27.53
C ASN A 166 -12.17 8.93 -27.16
N PRO A 167 -12.40 9.95 -28.02
CA PRO A 167 -13.36 11.02 -27.74
C PRO A 167 -14.80 10.54 -27.46
N ASP A 168 -15.27 9.52 -28.18
CA ASP A 168 -16.63 8.97 -28.02
C ASP A 168 -16.81 8.28 -26.67
N SER A 169 -15.79 7.55 -26.22
CA SER A 169 -15.76 6.92 -24.89
C SER A 169 -15.75 7.98 -23.81
N ILE A 170 -14.95 9.03 -23.97
CA ILE A 170 -14.91 10.17 -23.05
C ILE A 170 -16.28 10.86 -22.96
N GLN A 171 -16.96 11.06 -24.09
CA GLN A 171 -18.28 11.67 -24.11
C GLN A 171 -19.33 10.79 -23.43
N THR A 172 -19.30 9.49 -23.70
CA THR A 172 -20.19 8.50 -23.05
C THR A 172 -19.97 8.48 -21.54
N LEU A 173 -18.72 8.39 -21.08
CA LEU A 173 -18.39 8.42 -19.65
C LEU A 173 -18.89 9.70 -18.99
N LYS A 174 -18.69 10.87 -19.60
CA LYS A 174 -19.20 12.14 -19.06
C LYS A 174 -20.72 12.19 -18.95
N SER A 175 -21.46 11.59 -19.87
CA SER A 175 -22.93 11.57 -19.79
C SER A 175 -23.45 10.63 -18.69
N LEU A 176 -22.63 9.65 -18.27
CA LEU A 176 -22.93 8.77 -17.16
C LEU A 176 -22.64 9.39 -15.79
N SER A 177 -21.65 10.29 -15.69
CA SER A 177 -21.25 10.95 -14.45
C SER A 177 -22.42 11.73 -13.81
N ASN A 178 -22.87 11.26 -12.65
CA ASN A 178 -23.93 11.90 -11.86
C ASN A 178 -23.68 11.84 -10.34
N ILE A 179 -22.53 11.32 -9.90
CA ILE A 179 -22.10 11.28 -8.51
C ILE A 179 -20.82 12.10 -8.37
N GLU A 180 -20.67 12.79 -7.24
CA GLU A 180 -19.41 13.48 -6.93
C GLU A 180 -18.30 12.50 -6.53
N PRO A 181 -17.06 12.70 -7.00
CA PRO A 181 -16.63 13.83 -7.83
C PRO A 181 -17.04 13.67 -9.31
N THR A 182 -17.58 14.76 -9.89
CA THR A 182 -18.11 14.73 -11.27
C THR A 182 -17.01 14.79 -12.31
N GLY A 183 -17.21 14.11 -13.43
CA GLY A 183 -16.23 13.99 -14.51
C GLY A 183 -15.39 12.73 -14.38
N ILE A 184 -14.28 12.69 -15.13
CA ILE A 184 -13.42 11.50 -15.17
C ILE A 184 -12.54 11.45 -13.92
N ILE A 185 -12.52 10.29 -13.28
CA ILE A 185 -11.75 9.96 -12.10
C ILE A 185 -10.77 8.83 -12.40
N SER A 186 -9.70 8.78 -11.60
CA SER A 186 -8.80 7.64 -11.51
C SER A 186 -9.08 6.94 -10.19
N ALA A 187 -9.40 5.64 -10.20
CA ALA A 187 -9.69 4.88 -8.99
C ALA A 187 -8.79 3.65 -8.90
N SER A 188 -8.17 3.43 -7.75
CA SER A 188 -7.25 2.32 -7.50
C SER A 188 -7.81 1.41 -6.41
N THR A 189 -7.87 0.12 -6.65
CA THR A 189 -8.39 -0.87 -5.70
C THR A 189 -7.62 -2.18 -5.79
N ASN A 190 -7.97 -3.16 -4.94
CA ASN A 190 -7.39 -4.51 -4.94
C ASN A 190 -5.85 -4.52 -4.90
N PHE A 191 -5.25 -3.63 -4.10
CA PHE A 191 -3.81 -3.54 -3.96
C PHE A 191 -3.23 -4.86 -3.45
N SER A 192 -2.23 -5.41 -4.13
CA SER A 192 -1.44 -6.51 -3.58
C SER A 192 -0.54 -6.01 -2.44
N GLU A 193 -0.13 -6.92 -1.57
CA GLU A 193 0.71 -6.59 -0.42
C GLU A 193 2.13 -6.18 -0.84
N GLY A 194 2.62 -6.67 -1.99
CA GLY A 194 3.97 -6.39 -2.49
C GLY A 194 4.18 -4.90 -2.78
N ARG A 195 5.29 -4.33 -2.31
CA ARG A 195 5.63 -2.91 -2.56
C ARG A 195 7.08 -2.72 -3.00
N MET A 196 8.04 -3.44 -2.42
CA MET A 196 9.42 -3.43 -2.94
C MET A 196 9.52 -4.15 -4.29
N GLU A 197 10.49 -3.71 -5.09
CA GLU A 197 10.83 -4.20 -6.44
C GLU A 197 9.73 -4.01 -7.51
N GLU A 198 8.77 -3.09 -7.30
CA GLU A 198 7.67 -2.82 -8.25
C GLU A 198 6.82 -4.08 -8.59
N LYS A 199 6.89 -5.11 -7.74
CA LYS A 199 6.07 -6.33 -7.87
C LYS A 199 4.66 -6.17 -7.31
N GLY A 200 4.42 -5.07 -6.61
CA GLY A 200 3.09 -4.67 -6.21
C GLY A 200 2.25 -4.34 -7.41
N GLU A 201 0.97 -4.70 -7.37
CA GLU A 201 0.01 -4.36 -8.40
C GLU A 201 -1.30 -3.90 -7.77
N LEU A 202 -2.08 -3.17 -8.54
CA LEU A 202 -3.42 -2.75 -8.18
C LEU A 202 -4.32 -2.81 -9.42
N ASP A 203 -5.63 -2.89 -9.19
CA ASP A 203 -6.60 -2.69 -10.25
C ASP A 203 -6.87 -1.19 -10.37
N HIS A 204 -6.53 -0.62 -11.53
CA HIS A 204 -6.77 0.79 -11.80
C HIS A 204 -7.95 0.95 -12.73
N TYR A 205 -8.80 1.94 -12.46
CA TYR A 205 -9.93 2.34 -13.28
C TYR A 205 -9.74 3.78 -13.72
N ILE A 206 -10.02 4.06 -15.00
CA ILE A 206 -10.23 5.43 -15.50
C ILE A 206 -11.67 5.50 -15.97
N GLY A 207 -12.49 6.27 -15.26
CA GLY A 207 -13.93 6.17 -15.39
C GLY A 207 -14.68 7.32 -14.72
N VAL A 208 -15.93 7.10 -14.37
CA VAL A 208 -16.79 8.07 -13.69
C VAL A 208 -17.54 7.41 -12.55
N ALA A 209 -17.82 8.18 -11.50
CA ALA A 209 -18.75 7.77 -10.45
C ALA A 209 -20.20 7.97 -10.92
N THR A 210 -21.03 6.92 -10.81
CA THR A 210 -22.42 6.95 -11.26
C THR A 210 -23.31 5.94 -10.54
N THR A 211 -24.63 6.13 -10.64
CA THR A 211 -25.65 5.13 -10.25
C THR A 211 -26.35 4.48 -11.45
N LYS A 212 -25.99 4.89 -12.67
CA LYS A 212 -26.57 4.38 -13.92
C LYS A 212 -25.97 3.01 -14.28
N ASP A 213 -26.64 2.30 -15.18
CA ASP A 213 -26.17 1.00 -15.68
C ASP A 213 -24.90 1.12 -16.52
N CYS A 214 -24.08 0.07 -16.46
CA CYS A 214 -22.83 0.00 -17.21
C CYS A 214 -23.08 -0.40 -18.66
N PRO A 215 -22.67 0.42 -19.64
CA PRO A 215 -22.64 -0.01 -21.04
C PRO A 215 -21.68 -1.19 -21.23
N GLU A 216 -21.98 -2.09 -22.17
CA GLU A 216 -21.21 -3.32 -22.42
C GLU A 216 -19.72 -3.09 -22.72
N GLN A 217 -19.38 -1.93 -23.31
CA GLN A 217 -18.02 -1.56 -23.68
C GLN A 217 -17.12 -1.18 -22.49
N PHE A 218 -17.68 -1.03 -21.28
CA PHE A 218 -16.94 -0.66 -20.07
C PHE A 218 -16.98 -1.75 -19.01
N LYS A 219 -16.13 -1.59 -17.99
CA LYS A 219 -16.18 -2.38 -16.75
C LYS A 219 -16.73 -1.51 -15.63
N GLN A 220 -17.34 -2.16 -14.64
CA GLN A 220 -17.86 -1.51 -13.45
C GLN A 220 -17.21 -2.07 -12.18
N LEU A 221 -16.99 -1.18 -11.22
CA LEU A 221 -16.63 -1.49 -9.84
C LEU A 221 -17.76 -0.97 -8.94
N GLU A 222 -18.43 -1.88 -8.23
CA GLU A 222 -19.43 -1.50 -7.22
C GLU A 222 -18.73 -0.95 -5.98
N VAL A 223 -19.26 0.14 -5.44
CA VAL A 223 -18.77 0.81 -4.24
C VAL A 223 -19.91 0.88 -3.24
N THR A 224 -19.71 0.25 -2.09
CA THR A 224 -20.71 0.23 -1.01
C THR A 224 -20.84 1.60 -0.36
N ALA A 225 -21.90 1.79 0.42
CA ALA A 225 -22.03 2.98 1.26
C ALA A 225 -20.82 3.08 2.21
N SER A 226 -20.15 4.23 2.19
CA SER A 226 -18.89 4.43 2.92
C SER A 226 -18.74 5.89 3.36
N THR A 227 -18.01 6.08 4.44
CA THR A 227 -17.45 7.39 4.83
C THR A 227 -16.14 7.62 4.09
N TRP A 228 -15.93 8.84 3.60
CA TRP A 228 -14.78 9.23 2.78
C TRP A 228 -14.04 10.39 3.44
N ALA A 229 -12.72 10.24 3.57
CA ALA A 229 -11.84 11.36 3.84
C ALA A 229 -11.32 11.92 2.52
N ILE A 230 -11.57 13.21 2.27
CA ILE A 230 -11.27 13.87 1.02
C ILE A 230 -10.23 14.96 1.28
N PHE A 231 -9.07 14.84 0.65
CA PHE A 231 -7.92 15.71 0.84
C PHE A 231 -7.65 16.54 -0.41
N GLU A 232 -7.38 17.83 -0.23
CA GLU A 232 -6.98 18.70 -1.33
C GLU A 232 -5.45 18.66 -1.53
N ALA A 233 -5.04 18.44 -2.78
CA ALA A 233 -3.65 18.59 -3.21
C ALA A 233 -3.54 19.77 -4.17
N VAL A 234 -2.71 20.75 -3.83
CA VAL A 234 -2.46 21.94 -4.64
C VAL A 234 -0.96 22.07 -4.87
N GLY A 235 -0.55 22.08 -6.14
CA GLY A 235 0.85 22.28 -6.52
C GLY A 235 1.23 21.57 -7.82
N PRO A 236 2.51 21.54 -8.18
CA PRO A 236 2.99 20.86 -9.39
C PRO A 236 2.71 19.36 -9.38
N PHE A 237 2.22 18.83 -10.50
CA PHE A 237 2.04 17.39 -10.71
C PHE A 237 3.34 16.73 -11.19
N PRO A 238 3.73 15.53 -10.71
CA PRO A 238 3.04 14.68 -9.73
C PRO A 238 3.45 14.93 -8.26
N ASP A 239 4.44 15.78 -8.02
CA ASP A 239 5.11 15.91 -6.71
C ASP A 239 4.16 16.32 -5.58
N ALA A 240 3.28 17.29 -5.81
CA ALA A 240 2.32 17.75 -4.80
C ALA A 240 1.35 16.62 -4.40
N LEU A 241 0.91 15.82 -5.37
CA LEU A 241 0.01 14.69 -5.12
C LEU A 241 0.71 13.59 -4.31
N GLN A 242 1.95 13.24 -4.67
CA GLN A 242 2.74 12.25 -3.95
C GLN A 242 3.06 12.71 -2.52
N ASN A 243 3.34 14.00 -2.34
CA ASN A 243 3.55 14.58 -1.01
C ASN A 243 2.30 14.45 -0.13
N VAL A 244 1.12 14.83 -0.64
CA VAL A 244 -0.14 14.73 0.13
C VAL A 244 -0.46 13.27 0.46
N TRP A 245 -0.31 12.34 -0.49
CA TRP A 245 -0.43 10.90 -0.20
C TRP A 245 0.50 10.46 0.93
N GLY A 246 1.76 10.89 0.89
CA GLY A 246 2.74 10.64 1.95
C GLY A 246 2.23 11.08 3.32
N ARG A 247 1.82 12.34 3.40
CA ARG A 247 1.35 12.98 4.64
C ARG A 247 0.04 12.39 5.16
N ILE A 248 -0.86 11.90 4.30
CA ILE A 248 -2.08 11.23 4.76
C ILE A 248 -1.73 9.99 5.59
N TYR A 249 -0.80 9.16 5.11
CA TYR A 249 -0.36 7.95 5.81
C TYR A 249 0.59 8.21 6.98
N SER A 250 1.45 9.22 6.92
CA SER A 250 2.44 9.51 7.97
C SER A 250 1.97 10.49 9.05
N GLU A 251 1.05 11.40 8.74
CA GLU A 251 0.59 12.47 9.64
C GLU A 251 -0.88 12.30 10.02
N TRP A 252 -1.78 12.19 9.02
CA TRP A 252 -3.21 12.25 9.27
C TRP A 252 -3.78 10.97 9.90
N PHE A 253 -3.54 9.79 9.32
CA PHE A 253 -4.04 8.52 9.88
C PHE A 253 -3.56 8.22 11.32
N PRO A 254 -2.29 8.49 11.67
CA PRO A 254 -1.81 8.29 13.04
C PRO A 254 -2.44 9.25 14.07
N SER A 255 -2.84 10.45 13.65
CA SER A 255 -3.41 11.49 14.51
C SER A 255 -4.94 11.56 14.47
N SER A 256 -5.59 10.95 13.48
CA SER A 256 -7.04 10.94 13.32
C SER A 256 -7.72 9.78 14.06
N ASN A 257 -9.02 9.95 14.31
CA ASN A 257 -9.91 8.90 14.82
C ASN A 257 -10.47 8.02 13.68
N TYR A 258 -9.77 7.94 12.55
CA TYR A 258 -10.16 7.17 11.39
C TYR A 258 -9.09 6.14 11.03
N GLU A 259 -9.52 5.01 10.49
CA GLU A 259 -8.68 4.02 9.84
C GLU A 259 -9.12 3.80 8.40
N LEU A 260 -8.26 3.17 7.61
CA LEU A 260 -8.52 2.89 6.21
C LEU A 260 -9.58 1.80 6.09
N ALA A 261 -10.64 2.07 5.32
CA ALA A 261 -11.65 1.07 4.98
C ALA A 261 -11.27 0.35 3.67
N GLU A 262 -11.76 -0.88 3.49
CA GLU A 262 -11.66 -1.53 2.19
C GLU A 262 -12.51 -0.79 1.15
N GLY A 263 -11.92 -0.51 -0.01
CA GLY A 263 -12.58 0.19 -1.10
C GLY A 263 -11.58 0.83 -2.07
N PRO A 264 -12.07 1.52 -3.12
CA PRO A 264 -11.20 2.23 -4.04
C PRO A 264 -10.68 3.53 -3.43
N GLU A 265 -9.41 3.81 -3.65
CA GLU A 265 -8.80 5.13 -3.48
C GLU A 265 -9.01 5.94 -4.77
N ILE A 266 -9.68 7.09 -4.71
CA ILE A 266 -10.04 7.89 -5.90
C ILE A 266 -9.18 9.16 -5.97
N LEU A 267 -8.65 9.43 -7.16
CA LEU A 267 -8.03 10.69 -7.54
C LEU A 267 -8.95 11.42 -8.53
N TRP A 268 -9.28 12.66 -8.19
CA TRP A 268 -10.01 13.55 -9.08
C TRP A 268 -9.19 14.82 -9.34
N ASN A 269 -9.11 15.23 -10.60
CA ASN A 269 -8.37 16.41 -11.02
C ASN A 269 -9.34 17.51 -11.42
N LYS A 270 -9.26 18.67 -10.75
CA LYS A 270 -10.16 19.80 -11.00
C LYS A 270 -9.90 20.47 -12.34
N GLN A 271 -8.66 20.41 -12.82
CA GLN A 271 -8.20 21.02 -14.07
C GLN A 271 -7.67 19.92 -15.00
N LYS A 272 -7.72 20.18 -16.30
CA LYS A 272 -7.12 19.27 -17.30
C LYS A 272 -5.63 19.52 -17.51
N ASP A 273 -5.20 20.76 -17.31
CA ASP A 273 -3.81 21.16 -17.53
C ASP A 273 -2.96 20.82 -16.31
N ILE A 274 -2.29 19.68 -16.37
CA ILE A 274 -1.39 19.16 -15.33
C ILE A 274 -0.08 19.94 -15.22
N SER A 275 0.24 20.83 -16.18
CA SER A 275 1.48 21.62 -16.16
C SER A 275 1.39 22.87 -15.27
N SER A 276 0.18 23.19 -14.79
CA SER A 276 -0.04 24.32 -13.91
C SER A 276 0.70 24.14 -12.57
N PRO A 277 1.46 25.16 -12.10
CA PRO A 277 2.09 25.11 -10.78
C PRO A 277 1.07 25.12 -9.64
N ASN A 278 -0.19 25.49 -9.90
CA ASN A 278 -1.29 25.51 -8.95
C ASN A 278 -2.34 24.43 -9.28
N PHE A 279 -1.92 23.30 -9.85
CA PHE A 279 -2.82 22.21 -10.19
C PHE A 279 -3.55 21.69 -8.95
N LYS A 280 -4.88 21.62 -9.04
CA LYS A 280 -5.74 21.21 -7.92
C LYS A 280 -6.31 19.83 -8.16
N SER A 281 -6.11 18.95 -7.19
CA SER A 281 -6.64 17.59 -7.17
C SER A 281 -7.29 17.29 -5.83
N GLU A 282 -8.16 16.30 -5.81
CA GLU A 282 -8.70 15.71 -4.60
C GLU A 282 -8.34 14.23 -4.52
N ILE A 283 -7.91 13.81 -3.34
CA ILE A 283 -7.68 12.43 -2.99
C ILE A 283 -8.82 11.99 -2.08
N TRP A 284 -9.56 10.98 -2.49
CA TRP A 284 -10.68 10.43 -1.74
C TRP A 284 -10.30 9.03 -1.25
N ILE A 285 -10.39 8.85 0.06
CA ILE A 285 -10.00 7.61 0.71
C ILE A 285 -11.18 7.11 1.56
N PRO A 286 -11.64 5.87 1.38
CA PRO A 286 -12.68 5.31 2.21
C PRO A 286 -12.12 5.05 3.62
N VAL A 287 -12.88 5.46 4.64
CA VAL A 287 -12.44 5.40 6.04
C VAL A 287 -13.52 4.87 6.97
N LEU A 288 -13.10 4.24 8.06
CA LEU A 288 -13.95 3.86 9.19
C LEU A 288 -13.54 4.64 10.43
N LYS A 289 -14.51 4.96 11.29
CA LYS A 289 -14.22 5.56 12.59
C LYS A 289 -13.70 4.49 13.54
N LYS A 290 -12.58 4.77 14.21
CA LYS A 290 -11.97 3.92 15.25
C LYS A 290 -12.86 3.80 16.49
#